data_AF-Q0IA82-F1
#
_entry.id   AF-Q0IA82-F1
#
_cell.length_a   1.000
_cell.length_b   1.000
_cell.length_c   1.000
_cell.angle_alpha   90.00
_cell.angle_beta   90.00
_cell.angle_gamma   90.00
#
_symmetry.space_group_name_H-M   'P 1'
#
loop_
_entity.id
_entity.type
_entity.pdbx_description
1 polymer ?
#
loop_
_entity_poly.entity_id
_entity_poly.type
_entity_poly.pdbx_seq_one_letter_code
_entity_poly.pdbx_strand_id
1 'polypeptide(L)'
;MRLAIAGDLHGDWTSNDEQLLDQLKPDALLFVGDLSDGDLRLVKAITRLKLPCAVILGNHDRGRDRSGERLRQQLSMLGDLDCSWRMRNWSSPAVAIVGARPCSSGGGFHLSEAVQSVFGPVTEEESVNRIVQAASGAPESWPLVLLAHSGPTGLGSDASSICGRDWKHPHIDWGDRDLAIAVETLRPRRAADLVVFGHMHHSLRGGKGERLTFHRDRYGTAYVNAACVPRSGSDESGQTLIHFTWVEFEGRHLSLVSHRWFHLNGTLAYEQTLLRQPTQSLTPC
;
A
#
# COMPACT_ATOMS: atom_id res chain seq x y z
N MET A 1 -15.16 -3.07 9.22
CA MET A 1 -14.48 -1.97 8.52
C MET A 1 -13.89 -2.51 7.23
N ARG A 2 -14.00 -1.76 6.13
CA ARG A 2 -13.62 -2.15 4.76
C ARG A 2 -12.65 -1.11 4.19
N LEU A 3 -11.47 -1.56 3.79
CA LEU A 3 -10.44 -0.72 3.18
C LEU A 3 -10.30 -1.11 1.71
N ALA A 4 -10.42 -0.13 0.82
CA ALA A 4 -9.99 -0.27 -0.56
C ALA A 4 -8.52 0.15 -0.66
N ILE A 5 -7.73 -0.53 -1.47
CA ILE A 5 -6.32 -0.23 -1.69
C ILE A 5 -6.05 -0.19 -3.20
N ALA A 6 -5.42 0.89 -3.64
CA ALA A 6 -4.95 1.10 -5.01
C ALA A 6 -3.43 1.30 -5.02
N GLY A 7 -2.74 0.60 -5.91
CA GLY A 7 -1.29 0.66 -6.06
C GLY A 7 -0.87 0.72 -7.50
N ASP A 8 0.29 1.34 -7.74
CA ASP A 8 1.00 1.29 -9.02
C ASP A 8 0.09 1.73 -10.18
N LEU A 9 -0.60 2.85 -9.95
CA LEU A 9 -1.62 3.39 -10.83
C LEU A 9 -1.03 3.84 -12.17
N HIS A 10 0.18 4.41 -12.18
CA HIS A 10 0.83 4.93 -13.39
C HIS A 10 -0.08 5.85 -14.25
N GLY A 11 -0.93 6.63 -13.59
CA GLY A 11 -1.91 7.52 -14.22
C GLY A 11 -3.23 6.85 -14.63
N ASP A 12 -3.39 5.54 -14.43
CA ASP A 12 -4.64 4.78 -14.65
C ASP A 12 -5.63 5.02 -13.51
N TRP A 13 -6.13 6.25 -13.42
CA TRP A 13 -7.17 6.69 -12.50
C TRP A 13 -8.08 7.69 -13.19
N THR A 14 -9.38 7.41 -13.17
CA THR A 14 -10.37 8.17 -13.92
C THR A 14 -11.59 8.51 -13.07
N SER A 15 -12.54 9.25 -13.65
CA SER A 15 -13.84 9.47 -13.02
C SER A 15 -14.61 8.18 -12.75
N ASN A 16 -14.29 7.09 -13.45
CA ASN A 16 -14.91 5.79 -13.21
C ASN A 16 -14.49 5.19 -11.86
N ASP A 17 -13.23 5.37 -11.44
CA ASP A 17 -12.76 4.96 -10.11
C ASP A 17 -13.53 5.72 -9.02
N GLU A 18 -13.70 7.04 -9.19
CA GLU A 18 -14.43 7.89 -8.25
C GLU A 18 -15.91 7.48 -8.16
N GLN A 19 -16.58 7.29 -9.29
CA GLN A 19 -17.98 6.83 -9.33
C GLN A 19 -18.14 5.45 -8.71
N LEU A 20 -17.21 4.53 -8.98
CA LEU A 20 -17.22 3.21 -8.40
C LEU A 20 -17.07 3.26 -6.88
N LEU A 21 -16.16 4.10 -6.36
CA LEU A 21 -16.01 4.29 -4.91
C LEU A 21 -17.27 4.84 -4.24
N ASP A 22 -18.02 5.71 -4.92
CA ASP A 22 -19.32 6.20 -4.44
C ASP A 22 -20.37 5.06 -4.35
N GLN A 23 -20.27 4.03 -5.20
CA GLN A 23 -21.10 2.82 -5.11
C GLN A 23 -20.63 1.87 -3.99
N LEU A 24 -19.33 1.56 -3.96
CA LEU A 24 -18.75 0.57 -3.05
C LEU A 24 -18.73 1.04 -1.58
N LYS A 25 -18.55 2.35 -1.38
CA LYS A 25 -18.49 3.01 -0.06
C LYS A 25 -17.54 2.31 0.92
N PRO A 26 -16.25 2.10 0.57
CA PRO A 26 -15.27 1.65 1.56
C PRO A 26 -15.14 2.70 2.68
N ASP A 27 -14.72 2.26 3.86
CA ASP A 27 -14.52 3.14 5.01
C ASP A 27 -13.28 4.04 4.84
N ALA A 28 -12.27 3.57 4.09
CA ALA A 28 -11.13 4.36 3.64
C ALA A 28 -10.50 3.78 2.36
N LEU A 29 -9.72 4.63 1.68
CA LEU A 29 -8.90 4.27 0.52
C LEU A 29 -7.42 4.50 0.80
N LEU A 30 -6.59 3.49 0.54
CA LEU A 30 -5.14 3.56 0.71
C LEU A 30 -4.45 3.55 -0.65
N PHE A 31 -3.50 4.47 -0.85
CA PHE A 31 -2.66 4.53 -2.05
C PHE A 31 -1.24 4.09 -1.70
N VAL A 32 -0.73 3.03 -2.36
CA VAL A 32 0.61 2.46 -2.13
C VAL A 32 1.68 2.99 -3.10
N GLY A 33 1.49 4.18 -3.65
CA GLY A 33 2.49 4.86 -4.48
C GLY A 33 2.45 4.50 -5.96
N ASP A 34 3.40 5.08 -6.70
CA ASP A 34 3.47 5.07 -8.17
C ASP A 34 2.16 5.54 -8.78
N LEU A 35 1.72 6.71 -8.31
CA LEU A 35 0.47 7.35 -8.71
C LEU A 35 0.49 7.69 -10.19
N SER A 36 1.45 8.51 -10.63
CA SER A 36 1.43 9.03 -12.01
C SER A 36 2.76 9.65 -12.47
N ASP A 37 3.90 9.03 -12.12
CA ASP A 37 5.24 9.45 -12.55
C ASP A 37 5.55 10.94 -12.25
N GLY A 38 4.98 11.41 -11.15
CA GLY A 38 5.04 12.78 -10.68
C GLY A 38 3.98 13.71 -11.25
N ASP A 39 3.10 13.33 -12.17
CA ASP A 39 1.99 14.19 -12.59
C ASP A 39 1.11 14.64 -11.40
N LEU A 40 0.85 15.96 -11.27
CA LEU A 40 0.04 16.48 -10.16
C LEU A 40 -1.46 16.29 -10.36
N ARG A 41 -1.92 15.92 -11.57
CA ARG A 41 -3.35 15.78 -11.87
C ARG A 41 -4.01 14.73 -10.99
N LEU A 42 -3.35 13.57 -10.81
CA LEU A 42 -3.87 12.51 -9.95
C LEU A 42 -3.79 12.90 -8.47
N VAL A 43 -2.68 13.50 -8.03
CA VAL A 43 -2.58 14.03 -6.66
C VAL A 43 -3.71 15.02 -6.37
N LYS A 44 -4.04 15.89 -7.33
CA LYS A 44 -5.17 16.84 -7.23
C LYS A 44 -6.53 16.15 -7.22
N ALA A 45 -6.68 15.01 -7.91
CA ALA A 45 -7.90 14.22 -7.86
C ALA A 45 -8.06 13.56 -6.48
N ILE A 46 -6.99 12.97 -5.95
CA ILE A 46 -6.97 12.35 -4.61
C ILE A 46 -7.38 13.35 -3.52
N THR A 47 -6.90 14.59 -3.57
CA THR A 47 -7.25 15.62 -2.56
C THR A 47 -8.71 16.06 -2.60
N ARG A 48 -9.47 15.68 -3.64
CA ARG A 48 -10.90 15.99 -3.79
C ARG A 48 -11.81 14.84 -3.38
N LEU A 49 -11.24 13.66 -3.11
CA LEU A 49 -11.98 12.51 -2.63
C LEU A 49 -12.63 12.82 -1.28
N LYS A 50 -13.92 12.46 -1.14
CA LYS A 50 -14.70 12.74 0.07
C LYS A 50 -14.48 11.71 1.17
N LEU A 51 -14.10 10.49 0.78
CA LEU A 51 -13.79 9.41 1.71
C LEU A 51 -12.39 9.58 2.33
N PRO A 52 -12.17 9.09 3.56
CA PRO A 52 -10.86 9.11 4.19
C PRO A 52 -9.81 8.41 3.33
N CYS A 53 -8.70 9.11 3.06
CA CYS A 53 -7.59 8.61 2.26
C CYS A 53 -6.26 8.67 3.01
N ALA A 54 -5.37 7.73 2.71
CA ALA A 54 -3.97 7.73 3.15
C ALA A 54 -3.06 7.38 1.95
N VAL A 55 -1.96 8.09 1.82
CA VAL A 55 -1.08 8.03 0.64
C VAL A 55 0.37 7.83 1.10
N ILE A 56 1.06 6.88 0.48
CA ILE A 56 2.52 6.85 0.43
C ILE A 56 2.93 7.01 -1.04
N LEU A 57 3.97 7.80 -1.32
CA LEU A 57 4.48 7.98 -2.67
C LEU A 57 5.49 6.88 -3.03
N GLY A 58 5.50 6.47 -4.29
CA GLY A 58 6.40 5.45 -4.84
C GLY A 58 7.61 6.02 -5.57
N ASN A 59 8.50 5.16 -6.05
CA ASN A 59 9.76 5.63 -6.67
C ASN A 59 9.56 6.36 -8.00
N HIS A 60 8.43 6.14 -8.68
CA HIS A 60 8.08 6.87 -9.90
C HIS A 60 7.51 8.26 -9.59
N ASP A 61 6.91 8.48 -8.42
CA ASP A 61 6.22 9.74 -8.12
C ASP A 61 7.15 10.95 -8.03
N ARG A 62 8.44 10.77 -7.73
CA ARG A 62 9.43 11.86 -7.85
C ARG A 62 9.65 12.32 -9.30
N GLY A 63 9.16 11.57 -10.28
CA GLY A 63 9.42 11.78 -11.70
C GLY A 63 10.93 11.75 -11.99
N ARG A 64 11.35 12.53 -12.98
CA ARG A 64 12.77 12.71 -13.33
C ARG A 64 13.46 13.83 -12.53
N ASP A 65 12.76 14.46 -11.60
CA ASP A 65 13.27 15.59 -10.84
C ASP A 65 14.14 15.14 -9.66
N ARG A 66 15.43 15.45 -9.73
CA ARG A 66 16.42 15.16 -8.67
C ARG A 66 16.47 16.23 -7.59
N SER A 67 15.97 17.44 -7.85
CA SER A 67 15.98 18.55 -6.89
C SER A 67 14.96 18.38 -5.75
N GLY A 68 14.00 17.47 -5.94
CA GLY A 68 12.90 17.22 -5.01
C GLY A 68 11.83 18.32 -5.01
N GLU A 69 11.88 19.29 -5.92
CA GLU A 69 10.82 20.30 -6.06
C GLU A 69 9.48 19.63 -6.38
N ARG A 70 9.49 18.65 -7.30
CA ARG A 70 8.29 17.92 -7.69
C ARG A 70 7.70 17.11 -6.55
N LEU A 71 8.57 16.48 -5.76
CA LEU A 71 8.17 15.76 -4.56
C LEU A 71 7.58 16.73 -3.52
N ARG A 72 8.22 17.89 -3.28
CA ARG A 72 7.70 18.95 -2.40
C ARG A 72 6.31 19.44 -2.83
N GLN A 73 6.08 19.64 -4.12
CA GLN A 73 4.77 20.05 -4.64
C GLN A 73 3.70 19.00 -4.31
N GLN A 74 3.97 17.72 -4.55
CA GLN A 74 3.01 16.64 -4.25
C GLN A 74 2.72 16.53 -2.76
N LEU A 75 3.76 16.54 -1.92
CA LEU A 75 3.58 16.49 -0.46
C LEU A 75 2.80 17.70 0.06
N SER A 76 3.07 18.90 -0.46
CA SER A 76 2.31 20.10 -0.11
C SER A 76 0.85 20.02 -0.53
N MET A 77 0.54 19.38 -1.66
CA MET A 77 -0.84 19.18 -2.11
C MET A 77 -1.56 18.12 -1.28
N LEU A 78 -0.88 17.00 -0.99
CA LEU A 78 -1.43 15.91 -0.19
C LEU A 78 -1.71 16.34 1.26
N GLY A 79 -0.88 17.24 1.82
CA GLY A 79 -1.04 17.71 3.19
C GLY A 79 -1.11 16.54 4.16
N ASP A 80 -2.19 16.43 4.93
CA ASP A 80 -2.37 15.36 5.91
C ASP A 80 -2.68 13.98 5.33
N LEU A 81 -2.94 13.86 4.02
CA LEU A 81 -3.15 12.57 3.35
C LEU A 81 -1.86 11.77 3.21
N ASP A 82 -0.72 12.45 3.06
CA ASP A 82 0.59 11.80 2.97
C ASP A 82 0.96 11.16 4.32
N CYS A 83 1.55 9.96 4.26
CA CYS A 83 1.91 9.18 5.43
C CYS A 83 3.42 8.97 5.57
N SER A 84 4.26 9.62 4.75
CA SER A 84 5.73 9.52 4.81
C SER A 84 6.28 9.59 6.24
N TRP A 85 6.72 8.45 6.79
CA TRP A 85 7.23 8.32 8.17
C TRP A 85 6.29 8.82 9.29
N ARG A 86 4.99 8.85 9.07
CA ARG A 86 4.02 9.35 10.05
C ARG A 86 2.72 8.55 10.04
N MET A 87 1.98 8.68 11.15
CA MET A 87 0.63 8.15 11.25
C MET A 87 -0.37 9.13 10.62
N ARG A 88 -1.32 8.61 9.86
CA ARG A 88 -2.43 9.38 9.31
C ARG A 88 -3.26 9.99 10.44
N ASN A 89 -3.43 11.31 10.41
CA ASN A 89 -4.24 12.04 11.39
C ASN A 89 -5.73 12.05 11.02
N TRP A 90 -6.50 11.11 11.56
CA TRP A 90 -7.96 11.10 11.46
C TRP A 90 -8.59 10.49 12.72
N SER A 91 -9.89 10.68 12.89
CA SER A 91 -10.69 10.04 13.94
C SER A 91 -11.64 8.95 13.42
N SER A 92 -11.88 8.92 12.11
CA SER A 92 -12.72 7.94 11.43
C SER A 92 -12.16 7.65 10.03
N PRO A 93 -12.02 6.38 9.62
CA PRO A 93 -12.39 5.18 10.38
C PRO A 93 -11.39 4.84 11.50
N ALA A 94 -11.79 3.95 12.41
CA ALA A 94 -11.01 3.53 13.57
C ALA A 94 -9.86 2.56 13.20
N VAL A 95 -8.88 3.06 12.43
CA VAL A 95 -7.69 2.33 11.99
C VAL A 95 -6.47 3.23 11.98
N ALA A 96 -5.35 2.72 12.50
CA ALA A 96 -4.08 3.43 12.50
C ALA A 96 -3.31 3.07 11.22
N ILE A 97 -3.15 4.05 10.32
CA ILE A 97 -2.33 3.91 9.12
C ILE A 97 -1.02 4.62 9.35
N VAL A 98 0.10 3.91 9.28
CA VAL A 98 1.44 4.46 9.46
C VAL A 98 2.23 4.25 8.18
N GLY A 99 2.68 5.33 7.57
CA GLY A 99 3.49 5.22 6.36
C GLY A 99 4.94 4.90 6.67
N ALA A 100 5.52 4.05 5.83
CA ALA A 100 6.93 3.72 5.83
C ALA A 100 7.73 4.82 5.11
N ARG A 101 8.90 4.44 4.58
CA ARG A 101 9.76 5.29 3.79
C ARG A 101 9.12 5.68 2.44
N PRO A 102 9.02 6.98 2.10
CA PRO A 102 8.48 7.40 0.82
C PRO A 102 9.46 7.17 -0.33
N CYS A 103 8.90 7.02 -1.52
CA CYS A 103 9.61 6.90 -2.79
C CYS A 103 10.69 5.81 -2.80
N SER A 104 10.50 4.75 -2.01
CA SER A 104 11.40 3.61 -2.01
C SER A 104 11.41 2.94 -3.37
N SER A 105 12.58 2.49 -3.84
CA SER A 105 12.72 1.67 -5.04
C SER A 105 12.99 0.20 -4.72
N GLY A 106 12.77 -0.20 -3.46
CA GLY A 106 13.17 -1.49 -2.93
C GLY A 106 14.69 -1.69 -2.88
N GLY A 107 15.10 -2.93 -2.62
CA GLY A 107 16.50 -3.37 -2.67
C GLY A 107 17.33 -2.99 -1.44
N GLY A 108 16.73 -3.00 -0.24
CA GLY A 108 17.37 -2.61 1.01
C GLY A 108 17.09 -1.16 1.40
N PHE A 109 18.08 -0.46 1.96
CA PHE A 109 17.93 0.94 2.35
C PHE A 109 18.75 1.88 1.46
N HIS A 110 18.06 2.69 0.66
CA HIS A 110 18.59 3.79 -0.14
C HIS A 110 17.61 4.96 -0.24
N LEU A 111 18.09 6.21 -0.23
CA LEU A 111 17.30 7.41 -0.49
C LEU A 111 17.78 8.07 -1.78
N SER A 112 16.86 8.35 -2.70
CA SER A 112 17.19 9.12 -3.90
C SER A 112 17.60 10.56 -3.55
N GLU A 113 18.34 11.21 -4.46
CA GLU A 113 18.72 12.63 -4.34
C GLU A 113 17.49 13.53 -4.08
N ALA A 114 16.36 13.23 -4.75
CA ALA A 114 15.11 13.96 -4.57
C ALA A 114 14.57 13.82 -3.14
N VAL A 115 14.53 12.59 -2.60
CA VAL A 115 14.05 12.33 -1.25
C VAL A 115 14.95 13.01 -0.21
N GLN A 116 16.27 12.91 -0.38
CA GLN A 116 17.23 13.57 0.50
C GLN A 116 17.10 15.11 0.46
N SER A 117 16.78 15.67 -0.71
CA SER A 117 16.57 17.13 -0.86
C SER A 117 15.31 17.63 -0.16
N VAL A 118 14.31 16.76 0.05
CA VAL A 118 13.04 17.12 0.70
C VAL A 118 13.06 16.84 2.19
N PHE A 119 13.53 15.66 2.59
CA PHE A 119 13.45 15.18 3.97
C PHE A 119 14.78 15.31 4.73
N GLY A 120 15.83 15.77 4.05
CA GLY A 120 17.20 15.72 4.55
C GLY A 120 17.80 14.32 4.46
N PRO A 121 19.07 14.17 4.86
CA PRO A 121 19.66 12.85 5.03
C PRO A 121 18.92 12.11 6.16
N VAL A 122 18.47 10.90 5.87
CA VAL A 122 17.85 10.00 6.84
C VAL A 122 18.60 8.68 6.79
N THR A 123 19.09 8.22 7.94
CA THR A 123 19.76 6.92 8.05
C THR A 123 18.72 5.78 8.11
N GLU A 124 19.15 4.55 7.91
CA GLU A 124 18.27 3.37 8.06
C GLU A 124 17.68 3.32 9.48
N GLU A 125 18.51 3.54 10.49
CA GLU A 125 18.10 3.59 11.89
C GLU A 125 17.07 4.70 12.16
N GLU A 126 17.29 5.90 11.60
CA GLU A 126 16.33 6.99 11.73
C GLU A 126 15.00 6.67 11.03
N SER A 127 15.04 6.03 9.86
CA SER A 127 13.84 5.55 9.16
C SER A 127 13.06 4.55 10.03
N VAL A 128 13.75 3.55 10.58
CA VAL A 128 13.17 2.57 11.53
C VAL A 128 12.53 3.28 12.71
N ASN A 129 13.27 4.18 13.36
CA ASN A 129 12.80 4.91 14.54
C ASN A 129 11.54 5.71 14.23
N ARG A 130 11.47 6.39 13.10
CA ARG A 130 10.27 7.15 12.71
C ARG A 130 9.05 6.25 12.51
N ILE A 131 9.21 5.12 11.82
CA ILE A 131 8.11 4.15 11.63
C ILE A 131 7.63 3.61 12.99
N VAL A 132 8.57 3.21 13.84
CA VAL A 132 8.27 2.63 15.17
C VAL A 132 7.60 3.67 16.08
N GLN A 133 8.10 4.91 16.11
CA GLN A 133 7.53 5.98 16.92
C GLN A 133 6.11 6.33 16.46
N ALA A 134 5.90 6.48 15.15
CA ALA A 134 4.58 6.74 14.59
C ALA A 134 3.58 5.61 14.92
N ALA A 135 4.00 4.34 14.79
CA ALA A 135 3.17 3.18 15.11
C ALA A 135 2.93 2.99 16.62
N SER A 136 3.85 3.44 17.47
CA SER A 136 3.68 3.39 18.94
C SER A 136 2.59 4.34 19.43
N GLY A 137 2.25 5.38 18.65
CA GLY A 137 1.13 6.28 18.93
C GLY A 137 -0.24 5.73 18.53
N ALA A 138 -0.32 4.55 17.91
CA ALA A 138 -1.57 3.97 17.45
C ALA A 138 -2.49 3.55 18.62
N PRO A 139 -3.79 3.92 18.61
CA PRO A 139 -4.73 3.47 19.63
C PRO A 139 -4.80 1.94 19.74
N GLU A 140 -4.79 1.43 20.98
CA GLU A 140 -4.69 -0.01 21.22
C GLU A 140 -5.83 -0.84 20.61
N SER A 141 -7.02 -0.26 20.52
CA SER A 141 -8.25 -0.89 20.01
C SER A 141 -8.39 -0.84 18.49
N TRP A 142 -7.58 -0.04 17.79
CA TRP A 142 -7.62 0.08 16.33
C TRP A 142 -6.73 -0.99 15.68
N PRO A 143 -6.99 -1.46 14.46
CA PRO A 143 -5.98 -2.18 13.70
C PRO A 143 -4.80 -1.25 13.39
N LEU A 144 -3.58 -1.79 13.40
CA LEU A 144 -2.37 -1.13 12.92
C LEU A 144 -2.02 -1.64 11.52
N VAL A 145 -2.05 -0.73 10.54
CA VAL A 145 -1.67 -0.97 9.16
C VAL A 145 -0.40 -0.16 8.84
N LEU A 146 0.65 -0.84 8.39
CA LEU A 146 1.83 -0.19 7.82
C LEU A 146 1.63 -0.03 6.31
N LEU A 147 1.77 1.19 5.81
CA LEU A 147 1.57 1.58 4.42
C LEU A 147 2.93 1.89 3.78
N ALA A 148 3.36 1.11 2.80
CA ALA A 148 4.63 1.30 2.11
C ALA A 148 4.45 1.28 0.60
N HIS A 149 5.43 1.77 -0.16
CA HIS A 149 5.45 1.51 -1.59
C HIS A 149 6.14 0.17 -1.89
N SER A 150 7.34 -0.07 -1.35
CA SER A 150 8.01 -1.37 -1.42
C SER A 150 7.74 -2.19 -0.15
N GLY A 151 7.49 -3.49 -0.30
CA GLY A 151 7.35 -4.41 0.83
C GLY A 151 8.66 -4.66 1.58
N PRO A 152 8.62 -5.28 2.77
CA PRO A 152 9.81 -5.52 3.58
C PRO A 152 10.72 -6.61 3.00
N THR A 153 12.02 -6.52 3.29
CA THR A 153 12.95 -7.62 2.99
C THR A 153 12.64 -8.88 3.80
N GLY A 154 13.04 -10.04 3.29
CA GLY A 154 12.73 -11.37 3.83
C GLY A 154 11.60 -12.09 3.09
N LEU A 155 11.01 -11.47 2.06
CA LEU A 155 9.88 -11.97 1.28
C LEU A 155 10.21 -12.13 -0.22
N GLY A 156 11.48 -12.11 -0.61
CA GLY A 156 11.92 -12.06 -2.01
C GLY A 156 12.91 -13.15 -2.45
N SER A 157 12.71 -14.41 -2.02
CA SER A 157 13.61 -15.53 -2.38
C SER A 157 13.74 -15.81 -3.88
N ASP A 158 12.68 -15.60 -4.66
CA ASP A 158 12.56 -15.97 -6.07
C ASP A 158 11.83 -14.87 -6.85
N ALA A 159 11.85 -14.95 -8.19
CA ALA A 159 11.19 -13.96 -9.05
C ALA A 159 9.69 -13.75 -8.72
N SER A 160 8.99 -14.84 -8.39
CA SER A 160 7.56 -14.85 -8.06
C SER A 160 7.26 -14.59 -6.57
N SER A 161 8.28 -14.49 -5.71
CA SER A 161 8.08 -14.14 -4.31
C SER A 161 7.57 -12.71 -4.17
N ILE A 162 6.87 -12.40 -3.07
CA ILE A 162 6.14 -11.14 -2.91
C ILE A 162 7.02 -9.91 -3.12
N CYS A 163 8.27 -9.96 -2.65
CA CYS A 163 9.26 -8.90 -2.79
C CYS A 163 10.46 -9.29 -3.66
N GLY A 164 10.32 -10.26 -4.56
CA GLY A 164 11.45 -10.82 -5.32
C GLY A 164 11.69 -10.19 -6.70
N ARG A 165 12.91 -9.76 -6.99
CA ARG A 165 13.25 -9.11 -8.26
C ARG A 165 13.11 -10.03 -9.46
N ASP A 166 12.27 -9.68 -10.43
CA ASP A 166 11.98 -10.48 -11.64
C ASP A 166 12.62 -9.92 -12.93
N TRP A 167 13.12 -8.69 -12.92
CA TRP A 167 13.66 -8.02 -14.11
C TRP A 167 15.16 -8.22 -14.35
N LYS A 168 15.89 -8.85 -13.42
CA LYS A 168 17.34 -9.09 -13.52
C LYS A 168 17.78 -10.31 -12.71
N HIS A 169 18.68 -11.12 -13.28
CA HIS A 169 19.35 -12.24 -12.60
C HIS A 169 20.61 -11.80 -11.82
N PRO A 170 20.97 -12.46 -10.71
CA PRO A 170 20.14 -13.44 -10.00
C PRO A 170 18.88 -12.79 -9.42
N HIS A 171 17.83 -13.59 -9.25
CA HIS A 171 16.66 -13.18 -8.46
C HIS A 171 17.12 -13.02 -7.02
N ILE A 172 16.80 -11.86 -6.44
CA ILE A 172 17.19 -11.51 -5.08
C ILE A 172 16.04 -10.77 -4.43
N ASP A 173 16.09 -10.74 -3.11
CA ASP A 173 15.17 -9.97 -2.31
C ASP A 173 15.31 -8.48 -2.63
N TRP A 174 14.18 -7.86 -2.94
CA TRP A 174 14.07 -6.47 -3.36
C TRP A 174 13.21 -5.65 -2.38
N GLY A 175 13.02 -6.15 -1.16
CA GLY A 175 12.27 -5.44 -0.13
C GLY A 175 13.08 -4.39 0.63
N ASP A 176 12.36 -3.58 1.40
CA ASP A 176 12.88 -2.53 2.28
C ASP A 176 13.40 -3.11 3.59
N ARG A 177 14.66 -2.82 3.93
CA ARG A 177 15.30 -3.35 5.13
C ARG A 177 14.88 -2.60 6.39
N ASP A 178 14.72 -1.30 6.32
CA ASP A 178 14.17 -0.46 7.40
C ASP A 178 12.73 -0.88 7.76
N LEU A 179 11.88 -1.16 6.77
CA LEU A 179 10.53 -1.66 7.03
C LEU A 179 10.54 -3.01 7.75
N ALA A 180 11.39 -3.96 7.31
CA ALA A 180 11.52 -5.26 7.97
C ALA A 180 11.98 -5.13 9.44
N ILE A 181 12.98 -4.28 9.70
CA ILE A 181 13.48 -4.01 11.05
C ILE A 181 12.38 -3.34 11.90
N ALA A 182 11.62 -2.40 11.35
CA ALA A 182 10.52 -1.74 12.06
C ALA A 182 9.41 -2.74 12.46
N VAL A 183 9.01 -3.64 11.55
CA VAL A 183 8.02 -4.70 11.84
C VAL A 183 8.50 -5.60 12.98
N GLU A 184 9.77 -6.04 12.95
CA GLU A 184 10.35 -6.85 14.02
C GLU A 184 10.39 -6.10 15.35
N THR A 185 10.83 -4.84 15.33
CA THR A 185 10.95 -3.98 16.52
C THR A 185 9.60 -3.72 17.18
N LEU A 186 8.53 -3.60 16.37
CA LEU A 186 7.17 -3.37 16.84
C LEU A 186 6.54 -4.62 17.46
N ARG A 187 6.90 -5.81 16.99
CA ARG A 187 6.26 -7.09 17.35
C ARG A 187 6.02 -7.31 18.85
N PRO A 188 6.98 -7.10 19.79
CA PRO A 188 6.76 -7.37 21.21
C PRO A 188 5.82 -6.37 21.90
N ARG A 189 5.55 -5.20 21.31
CA ARG A 189 4.76 -4.12 21.92
C ARG A 189 3.43 -3.91 21.21
N ARG A 190 3.49 -3.86 19.88
CA ARG A 190 2.39 -3.50 19.00
C ARG A 190 2.66 -4.08 17.60
N ALA A 191 2.45 -5.39 17.45
CA ALA A 191 2.57 -6.02 16.14
C ALA A 191 1.64 -5.35 15.13
N ALA A 192 2.13 -5.12 13.92
CA ALA A 192 1.29 -4.69 12.80
C ALA A 192 0.30 -5.81 12.46
N ASP A 193 -0.97 -5.45 12.33
CA ASP A 193 -2.01 -6.39 11.91
C ASP A 193 -1.93 -6.63 10.39
N LEU A 194 -1.53 -5.59 9.63
CA LEU A 194 -1.33 -5.64 8.18
C LEU A 194 -0.18 -4.75 7.73
N VAL A 195 0.61 -5.22 6.76
CA VAL A 195 1.56 -4.44 5.97
C VAL A 195 1.07 -4.44 4.53
N VAL A 196 0.77 -3.28 3.98
CA VAL A 196 0.24 -3.10 2.63
C VAL A 196 1.22 -2.30 1.78
N PHE A 197 1.50 -2.79 0.59
CA PHE A 197 2.50 -2.21 -0.30
C PHE A 197 2.22 -2.49 -1.78
N GLY A 198 3.02 -1.89 -2.66
CA GLY A 198 2.96 -2.04 -4.12
C GLY A 198 4.33 -2.41 -4.71
N HIS A 199 4.76 -1.68 -5.74
CA HIS A 199 6.06 -1.74 -6.42
C HIS A 199 6.28 -3.01 -7.27
N MET A 200 6.12 -4.17 -6.66
CA MET A 200 6.39 -5.46 -7.31
C MET A 200 5.13 -5.93 -8.03
N HIS A 201 5.00 -5.61 -9.31
CA HIS A 201 3.76 -5.89 -10.06
C HIS A 201 3.35 -7.37 -9.98
N HIS A 202 2.03 -7.61 -9.94
CA HIS A 202 1.42 -8.95 -9.87
C HIS A 202 1.89 -9.84 -11.03
N SER A 203 1.74 -9.37 -12.26
CA SER A 203 2.26 -10.08 -13.42
C SER A 203 3.76 -9.88 -13.55
N LEU A 204 4.50 -10.99 -13.67
CA LEU A 204 5.95 -10.96 -13.76
C LEU A 204 6.42 -10.41 -15.09
N ARG A 205 7.51 -9.65 -15.06
CA ARG A 205 8.08 -8.99 -16.24
C ARG A 205 8.35 -9.99 -17.37
N GLY A 206 7.83 -9.67 -18.54
CA GLY A 206 8.01 -10.49 -19.75
C GLY A 206 7.08 -11.70 -19.82
N GLY A 207 5.94 -11.68 -19.11
CA GLY A 207 4.93 -12.75 -19.18
C GLY A 207 5.38 -14.05 -18.53
N LYS A 208 6.21 -13.96 -17.49
CA LYS A 208 6.83 -15.12 -16.84
C LYS A 208 5.96 -15.77 -15.76
N GLY A 209 4.67 -15.42 -15.70
CA GLY A 209 3.71 -15.89 -14.70
C GLY A 209 3.30 -14.82 -13.72
N GLU A 210 2.77 -15.24 -12.58
CA GLU A 210 2.19 -14.38 -11.55
C GLU A 210 2.99 -14.44 -10.25
N ARG A 211 2.99 -13.31 -9.54
CA ARG A 211 3.63 -13.12 -8.24
C ARG A 211 2.71 -13.57 -7.12
N LEU A 212 3.29 -14.10 -6.05
CA LEU A 212 2.60 -14.21 -4.77
C LEU A 212 2.26 -12.80 -4.25
N THR A 213 1.00 -12.55 -3.92
CA THR A 213 0.55 -11.23 -3.49
C THR A 213 0.21 -11.16 -2.00
N PHE A 214 0.24 -12.30 -1.31
CA PHE A 214 -0.09 -12.38 0.11
C PHE A 214 0.81 -13.36 0.87
N HIS A 215 1.23 -12.95 2.06
CA HIS A 215 1.89 -13.81 3.04
C HIS A 215 1.38 -13.47 4.43
N ARG A 216 1.34 -14.46 5.32
CA ARG A 216 1.14 -14.24 6.75
C ARG A 216 2.29 -14.91 7.49
N ASP A 217 3.00 -14.14 8.30
CA ASP A 217 4.11 -14.70 9.05
C ASP A 217 3.62 -15.55 10.24
N ARG A 218 4.56 -16.27 10.86
CA ARG A 218 4.27 -17.12 12.03
C ARG A 218 3.80 -16.35 13.27
N TYR A 219 3.95 -15.03 13.28
CA TYR A 219 3.55 -14.15 14.37
C TYR A 219 2.19 -13.49 14.12
N GLY A 220 1.60 -13.75 12.95
CA GLY A 220 0.26 -13.33 12.59
C GLY A 220 0.18 -12.05 11.77
N THR A 221 1.30 -11.33 11.53
CA THR A 221 1.33 -10.15 10.65
C THR A 221 1.03 -10.58 9.22
N ALA A 222 0.05 -9.93 8.60
CA ALA A 222 -0.29 -10.13 7.20
C ALA A 222 0.47 -9.14 6.32
N TYR A 223 0.84 -9.57 5.12
CA TYR A 223 1.53 -8.79 4.10
C TYR A 223 0.73 -8.92 2.81
N VAL A 224 0.31 -7.80 2.22
CA VAL A 224 -0.42 -7.80 0.94
C VAL A 224 0.19 -6.80 -0.03
N ASN A 225 0.46 -7.30 -1.23
CA ASN A 225 0.93 -6.52 -2.36
C ASN A 225 -0.26 -6.14 -3.26
N ALA A 226 -0.49 -4.84 -3.43
CA ALA A 226 -1.60 -4.27 -4.18
C ALA A 226 -1.21 -3.73 -5.57
N ALA A 227 0.00 -4.06 -6.08
CA ALA A 227 0.52 -3.64 -7.38
C ALA A 227 -0.10 -4.40 -8.58
N CYS A 228 -1.41 -4.26 -8.78
CA CYS A 228 -2.09 -4.85 -9.94
C CYS A 228 -1.92 -3.95 -11.16
N VAL A 229 -1.13 -4.37 -12.15
CA VAL A 229 -0.86 -3.58 -13.37
C VAL A 229 -0.98 -4.48 -14.61
N PRO A 230 -1.90 -4.18 -15.56
CA PRO A 230 -2.86 -3.07 -15.55
C PRO A 230 -3.94 -3.27 -14.49
N ARG A 231 -4.46 -2.15 -13.99
CA ARG A 231 -5.41 -2.11 -12.88
C ARG A 231 -6.87 -1.94 -13.34
N SER A 232 -7.04 -1.57 -14.60
CA SER A 232 -8.30 -1.53 -15.33
C SER A 232 -8.26 -2.56 -16.47
N GLY A 233 -9.44 -3.01 -16.88
CA GLY A 233 -9.58 -3.98 -17.97
C GLY A 233 -11.01 -4.04 -18.46
N SER A 234 -11.30 -5.09 -19.23
CA SER A 234 -12.65 -5.39 -19.70
C SER A 234 -12.99 -6.86 -19.47
N ASP A 235 -14.25 -7.15 -19.19
CA ASP A 235 -14.76 -8.52 -19.20
C ASP A 235 -14.94 -9.06 -20.64
N GLU A 236 -15.44 -10.28 -20.78
CA GLU A 236 -15.70 -10.92 -22.09
C GLU A 236 -16.73 -10.16 -22.94
N SER A 237 -17.60 -9.35 -22.30
CA SER A 237 -18.60 -8.52 -22.96
C SER A 237 -18.11 -7.11 -23.32
N GLY A 238 -16.85 -6.79 -23.00
CA GLY A 238 -16.24 -5.48 -23.22
C GLY A 238 -16.58 -4.44 -22.14
N GLN A 239 -17.25 -4.82 -21.05
CA GLN A 239 -17.57 -3.91 -19.95
C GLN A 239 -16.33 -3.61 -19.11
N THR A 240 -16.14 -2.34 -18.76
CA THR A 240 -15.02 -1.88 -17.94
C THR A 240 -15.02 -2.54 -16.57
N LEU A 241 -13.85 -3.06 -16.19
CA LEU A 241 -13.54 -3.58 -14.87
C LEU A 241 -12.46 -2.73 -14.21
N ILE A 242 -12.61 -2.49 -12.91
CA ILE A 242 -11.63 -1.77 -12.09
C ILE A 242 -11.25 -2.64 -10.91
N HIS A 243 -9.95 -2.82 -10.70
CA HIS A 243 -9.40 -3.57 -9.58
C HIS A 243 -9.38 -2.73 -8.30
N PHE A 244 -9.59 -3.37 -7.15
CA PHE A 244 -9.08 -2.89 -5.86
C PHE A 244 -8.59 -4.09 -5.07
N THR A 245 -7.49 -3.91 -4.34
CA THR A 245 -7.20 -4.83 -3.22
C THR A 245 -8.15 -4.46 -2.08
N TRP A 246 -8.89 -5.43 -1.57
CA TRP A 246 -9.97 -5.24 -0.62
C TRP A 246 -9.66 -5.96 0.69
N VAL A 247 -9.70 -5.21 1.78
CA VAL A 247 -9.38 -5.68 3.12
C VAL A 247 -10.55 -5.41 4.04
N GLU A 248 -10.89 -6.38 4.90
CA GLU A 248 -11.90 -6.20 5.93
C GLU A 248 -11.35 -6.53 7.32
N PHE A 249 -11.73 -5.69 8.28
CA PHE A 249 -11.45 -5.86 9.69
C PHE A 249 -12.74 -5.91 10.52
N GLU A 250 -12.76 -6.81 11.49
CA GLU A 250 -13.75 -6.89 12.57
C GLU A 250 -13.05 -6.52 13.89
N GLY A 251 -13.25 -5.28 14.36
CA GLY A 251 -12.36 -4.72 15.39
C GLY A 251 -10.93 -4.70 14.87
N ARG A 252 -10.01 -5.42 15.54
CA ARG A 252 -8.62 -5.63 15.10
C ARG A 252 -8.39 -6.87 14.27
N HIS A 253 -9.39 -7.74 14.15
CA HIS A 253 -9.27 -9.01 13.48
C HIS A 253 -9.34 -8.81 11.96
N LEU A 254 -8.28 -9.18 11.25
CA LEU A 254 -8.23 -9.18 9.78
C LEU A 254 -9.06 -10.35 9.23
N SER A 255 -10.31 -10.08 8.86
CA SER A 255 -11.27 -11.12 8.45
C SER A 255 -11.20 -11.45 6.96
N LEU A 256 -10.80 -10.49 6.11
CA LEU A 256 -10.70 -10.69 4.66
C LEU A 256 -9.50 -9.96 4.06
N VAL A 257 -8.81 -10.63 3.14
CA VAL A 257 -7.93 -10.00 2.14
C VAL A 257 -8.25 -10.62 0.79
N SER A 258 -8.50 -9.79 -0.22
CA SER A 258 -8.82 -10.24 -1.58
C SER A 258 -8.40 -9.24 -2.64
N HIS A 259 -8.18 -9.72 -3.86
CA HIS A 259 -8.17 -8.88 -5.06
C HIS A 259 -9.54 -8.94 -5.71
N ARG A 260 -10.16 -7.78 -5.96
CA ARG A 260 -11.53 -7.70 -6.48
C ARG A 260 -11.56 -6.83 -7.73
N TRP A 261 -12.28 -7.31 -8.73
CA TRP A 261 -12.59 -6.59 -9.95
C TRP A 261 -14.07 -6.26 -9.98
N PHE A 262 -14.39 -4.99 -10.13
CA PHE A 262 -15.76 -4.50 -10.10
C PHE A 262 -16.14 -3.88 -11.44
N HIS A 263 -17.41 -4.07 -11.82
CA HIS A 263 -18.05 -3.26 -12.84
C HIS A 263 -18.37 -1.87 -12.27
N LEU A 264 -18.58 -0.88 -13.14
CA LEU A 264 -18.84 0.51 -12.74
C LEU A 264 -20.13 0.71 -11.92
N ASN A 265 -21.08 -0.21 -12.02
CA ASN A 265 -22.30 -0.22 -11.20
C ASN A 265 -22.06 -0.75 -9.76
N GLY A 266 -20.83 -1.12 -9.40
CA GLY A 266 -20.46 -1.67 -8.10
C GLY A 266 -20.61 -3.19 -7.98
N THR A 267 -21.06 -3.91 -9.01
CA THR A 267 -21.14 -5.37 -8.95
C THR A 267 -19.77 -6.01 -9.06
N LEU A 268 -19.50 -6.99 -8.21
CA LEU A 268 -18.27 -7.77 -8.21
C LEU A 268 -18.26 -8.74 -9.40
N ALA A 269 -17.28 -8.58 -10.30
CA ALA A 269 -17.08 -9.45 -11.45
C ALA A 269 -16.22 -10.67 -11.09
N TYR A 270 -15.13 -10.44 -10.36
CA TYR A 270 -14.19 -11.47 -9.97
C TYR A 270 -13.57 -11.15 -8.60
N GLU A 271 -13.40 -12.19 -7.79
CA GLU A 271 -12.72 -12.12 -6.48
C GLU A 271 -11.69 -13.25 -6.38
N GLN A 272 -10.45 -12.86 -6.14
CA GLN A 272 -9.41 -13.77 -5.67
C GLN A 272 -9.28 -13.59 -4.15
N THR A 273 -9.82 -14.53 -3.38
CA THR A 273 -9.69 -14.53 -1.92
C THR A 273 -8.29 -15.02 -1.53
N LEU A 274 -7.54 -14.20 -0.79
CA LEU A 274 -6.20 -14.52 -0.28
C LEU A 274 -6.25 -14.98 1.18
N LEU A 275 -7.16 -14.38 1.95
CA LEU A 275 -7.46 -14.72 3.33
C LEU A 275 -8.95 -14.55 3.57
N ARG A 276 -9.59 -15.54 4.20
CA ARG A 276 -10.92 -15.41 4.79
C ARG A 276 -10.94 -16.12 6.13
N GLN A 277 -11.24 -15.40 7.20
CA GLN A 277 -11.36 -15.96 8.54
C GLN A 277 -12.82 -15.92 8.98
N PRO A 278 -13.33 -16.98 9.63
CA PRO A 278 -14.67 -16.94 10.20
C PRO A 278 -14.74 -15.85 11.26
N THR A 279 -15.82 -15.08 11.24
CA THR A 279 -16.16 -14.10 12.27
C THR A 279 -16.00 -14.76 13.64
N GLN A 280 -15.24 -14.16 14.55
CA GLN A 280 -15.20 -14.64 15.92
C GLN A 280 -16.57 -14.38 16.54
N SER A 281 -17.44 -15.41 16.54
CA SER A 281 -18.65 -15.38 17.34
C SER A 281 -18.21 -15.24 18.80
N LEU A 282 -18.54 -14.10 19.41
CA LEU A 282 -18.49 -13.94 20.86
C LEU A 282 -19.31 -15.08 21.46
N THR A 283 -18.63 -16.12 21.94
CA THR A 283 -19.29 -17.18 22.69
C THR A 283 -19.67 -16.55 24.03
N PRO A 284 -20.96 -16.41 24.38
CA PRO A 284 -21.32 -15.91 25.69
C PRO A 284 -20.80 -16.92 26.72
N CYS A 285 -19.97 -16.46 27.66
CA CYS A 285 -19.70 -17.19 28.88
C CYS A 285 -20.97 -17.21 29.76
#